data_AF-A0A7S1TJ06-F1
#
_entry.id   AF-A0A7S1TJ06-F1
#
_cell.length_a   1.000
_cell.length_b   1.000
_cell.length_c   1.000
_cell.angle_alpha   90.00
_cell.angle_beta   90.00
_cell.angle_gamma   90.00
#
_symmetry.space_group_name_H-M   'P 1'
#
loop_
_entity.id
_entity.type
_entity.pdbx_description
1 polymer ?
#
loop_
_entity_poly.entity_id
_entity_poly.type
_entity_poly.pdbx_seq_one_letter_code
_entity_poly.pdbx_strand_id
1 'polypeptide(L)'
;LAFYVGVLGLPTENEEAYNTGKAPFVSVRVNTTAIIDLFPLCKEEALMSHRESSNAGGLQPHFCLATDRQHWESICTRLAMNGIALDMEPTLLFGARGQGMSIYVRDPDGYRVELRYYP
;
A
#
# COMPACT_ATOMS: atom_id res chain seq x y z
N LEU A 1 1.98 9.74 -3.27
CA LEU A 1 1.65 9.23 -4.63
C LEU A 1 2.71 8.30 -5.23
N ALA A 2 4.01 8.62 -5.14
CA ALA A 2 5.07 7.77 -5.74
C ALA A 2 4.96 6.27 -5.39
N PHE A 3 4.62 5.93 -4.14
CA PHE A 3 4.37 4.55 -3.73
C PHE A 3 3.11 3.95 -4.39
N TYR A 4 1.92 4.48 -4.08
CA TYR A 4 0.66 3.91 -4.55
C TYR A 4 0.53 3.90 -6.09
N VAL A 5 1.02 4.93 -6.77
CA VAL A 5 0.92 5.06 -8.23
C VAL A 5 2.14 4.44 -8.91
N GLY A 6 3.36 4.87 -8.54
CA GLY A 6 4.58 4.44 -9.21
C GLY A 6 4.99 3.00 -8.88
N VAL A 7 4.80 2.56 -7.64
CA VAL A 7 5.20 1.22 -7.19
C VAL A 7 4.03 0.24 -7.29
N LEU A 8 2.86 0.56 -6.74
CA LEU A 8 1.71 -0.34 -6.79
C LEU A 8 0.94 -0.30 -8.12
N GLY A 9 1.14 0.75 -8.93
CA GLY A 9 0.48 0.88 -10.23
C GLY A 9 -1.00 1.28 -10.14
N LEU A 10 -1.45 1.85 -9.02
CA LEU A 10 -2.84 2.24 -8.84
C LEU A 10 -3.08 3.61 -9.50
N PRO A 11 -4.08 3.75 -10.38
CA PRO A 11 -4.37 5.03 -11.01
C PRO A 11 -4.95 6.01 -10.00
N THR A 12 -4.68 7.30 -10.20
CA THR A 12 -5.19 8.37 -9.35
C THR A 12 -6.64 8.72 -9.68
N GLU A 13 -7.31 9.29 -8.70
CA GLU A 13 -8.65 9.86 -8.76
C GLU A 13 -8.59 11.25 -8.14
N ASN A 14 -9.22 12.23 -8.79
CA ASN A 14 -9.28 13.63 -8.33
C ASN A 14 -7.92 14.36 -8.16
N GLU A 15 -6.84 13.87 -8.78
CA GLU A 15 -5.51 14.47 -8.63
C GLU A 15 -5.44 15.93 -9.12
N GLU A 16 -6.06 16.26 -10.25
CA GLU A 16 -6.12 17.64 -10.75
C GLU A 16 -6.88 18.57 -9.78
N ALA A 17 -8.00 18.10 -9.24
CA ALA A 17 -8.80 18.85 -8.27
C ALA A 17 -7.99 19.10 -6.99
N TYR A 18 -7.22 18.12 -6.53
CA TYR A 18 -6.30 18.27 -5.40
C TYR A 18 -5.18 19.28 -5.71
N ASN A 19 -4.49 19.13 -6.84
CA ASN A 19 -3.39 20.01 -7.25
C ASN A 19 -3.82 21.47 -7.46
N THR A 20 -5.09 21.70 -7.79
CA THR A 20 -5.68 23.05 -7.95
C THR A 20 -6.36 23.58 -6.68
N GLY A 21 -6.28 22.86 -5.57
CA GLY A 21 -6.88 23.24 -4.28
C GLY A 21 -8.40 23.14 -4.22
N LYS A 22 -9.03 22.47 -5.20
CA LYS A 22 -10.48 22.23 -5.26
C LYS A 22 -10.92 20.98 -4.50
N ALA A 23 -10.00 20.06 -4.23
CA ALA A 23 -10.22 18.89 -3.38
C ALA A 23 -9.21 18.88 -2.22
N PRO A 24 -9.61 18.44 -1.00
CA PRO A 24 -8.72 18.43 0.16
C PRO A 24 -7.76 17.23 0.18
N PHE A 25 -7.98 16.23 -0.66
CA PHE A 25 -7.15 15.01 -0.76
C PHE A 25 -7.22 14.42 -2.17
N VAL A 26 -6.34 13.45 -2.43
CA VAL A 26 -6.30 12.64 -3.65
C VAL A 26 -6.66 11.20 -3.28
N SER A 27 -7.24 10.44 -4.21
CA SER A 27 -7.50 9.02 -4.01
C SER A 27 -6.79 8.18 -5.06
N VAL A 28 -6.62 6.89 -4.79
CA VAL A 28 -6.18 5.90 -5.79
C VAL A 28 -7.22 4.82 -5.97
N ARG A 29 -7.44 4.40 -7.21
CA ARG A 29 -8.42 3.38 -7.59
C ARG A 29 -7.83 1.99 -7.42
N VAL A 30 -8.49 1.16 -6.61
CA VAL A 30 -8.11 -0.26 -6.45
C VAL A 30 -8.84 -1.12 -7.48
N ASN A 31 -10.15 -0.91 -7.61
CA ASN A 31 -11.01 -1.59 -8.59
C ASN A 31 -12.31 -0.78 -8.80
N THR A 32 -13.25 -1.32 -9.58
CA THR A 32 -14.51 -0.64 -9.93
C THR A 32 -15.36 -0.19 -8.74
N THR A 33 -15.18 -0.79 -7.55
CA THR A 33 -15.99 -0.51 -6.36
C THR A 33 -15.20 0.03 -5.16
N ALA A 34 -13.87 0.09 -5.25
CA ALA A 34 -13.01 0.49 -4.13
C ALA A 34 -11.94 1.50 -4.52
N ILE A 35 -11.73 2.48 -3.64
CA ILE A 35 -10.63 3.46 -3.66
C ILE A 35 -9.94 3.51 -2.30
N ILE A 36 -8.73 4.07 -2.29
CA ILE A 36 -8.02 4.45 -1.06
C ILE A 36 -7.88 5.98 -1.10
N ASP A 37 -8.45 6.67 -0.10
CA ASP A 37 -8.30 8.11 0.07
C ASP A 37 -6.98 8.40 0.79
N LEU A 38 -6.17 9.30 0.22
CA LEU A 38 -4.85 9.66 0.74
C LEU A 38 -4.88 11.11 1.23
N PHE A 39 -5.02 11.27 2.54
CA PHE A 39 -5.00 12.57 3.18
C PHE A 39 -3.56 13.01 3.47
N PRO A 40 -3.17 14.25 3.11
CA PRO A 40 -1.86 14.76 3.50
C PRO A 40 -1.81 14.92 5.03
N LEU A 41 -0.84 14.26 5.67
CA LEU A 41 -0.57 14.44 7.09
C LEU A 41 0.01 15.83 7.34
N CYS A 42 -0.38 16.49 8.44
CA CYS A 42 0.40 17.61 8.95
C CYS A 42 1.73 17.12 9.53
N LYS A 43 2.70 18.02 9.72
CA LYS A 43 4.07 17.63 10.14
C LYS A 43 4.08 16.91 11.48
N GLU A 44 3.21 17.31 12.40
CA GLU A 44 3.06 16.71 13.72
C GLU A 44 2.51 15.28 13.62
N GLU A 45 1.52 15.04 12.76
CA GLU A 45 0.94 13.71 12.53
C GLU A 45 1.93 12.74 11.89
N ALA A 46 2.69 13.20 10.89
CA ALA A 46 3.73 12.39 10.24
C ALA A 46 4.82 11.96 11.24
N LEU A 47 5.17 12.83 12.19
CA LEU A 47 6.16 12.49 13.21
C LEU A 47 5.65 11.46 14.23
N MET A 48 4.34 11.44 14.48
CA MET A 48 3.69 10.48 15.40
C MET A 48 3.48 9.11 14.74
N SER A 49 3.09 9.05 13.46
CA SER A 49 2.85 7.78 12.75
C SER A 49 4.11 6.89 12.70
N HIS A 50 5.29 7.48 12.53
CA HIS A 50 6.56 6.76 12.55
C HIS A 50 6.93 6.19 13.92
N ARG A 51 6.40 6.74 15.03
CA ARG A 51 6.70 6.29 16.39
C ARG A 51 5.87 5.09 16.83
N GLU A 52 4.64 4.96 16.33
CA GLU A 52 3.74 3.86 16.71
C GLU A 52 4.00 2.55 15.95
N SER A 53 4.84 2.58 14.91
CA SER A 53 5.27 1.41 14.13
C SER A 53 6.05 0.36 14.95
N SER A 54 6.54 0.72 16.15
CA SER A 54 7.39 -0.13 16.99
C SER A 54 6.63 -1.12 17.88
N ASN A 55 5.51 -1.70 17.43
CA ASN A 55 4.90 -2.83 18.12
C ASN A 55 5.71 -4.11 17.85
N ALA A 56 6.76 -4.29 18.64
CA ALA A 56 7.54 -5.51 18.74
C ALA A 56 6.69 -6.59 19.44
N GLY A 57 5.83 -7.29 18.69
CA GLY A 57 5.23 -8.55 19.16
C GLY A 57 3.75 -8.81 18.88
N GLY A 58 3.01 -7.92 18.20
CA GLY A 58 1.57 -8.12 17.97
C GLY A 58 1.15 -7.69 16.56
N LEU A 59 0.19 -8.41 15.98
CA LEU A 59 -0.43 -8.18 14.67
C LEU A 59 -0.56 -6.67 14.36
N GLN A 60 0.36 -6.13 13.56
CA GLN A 60 0.24 -4.74 13.12
C GLN A 60 -0.97 -4.62 12.18
N PRO A 61 -1.85 -3.62 12.38
CA PRO A 61 -2.93 -3.34 11.47
C PRO A 61 -2.39 -3.19 10.04
N HIS A 62 -3.06 -3.83 9.10
CA HIS A 62 -2.76 -3.75 7.69
C HIS A 62 -4.04 -3.92 6.89
N PHE A 63 -3.99 -3.57 5.62
CA PHE A 63 -4.97 -4.00 4.62
C PHE A 63 -4.27 -4.83 3.55
N CYS A 64 -5.03 -5.72 2.92
CA CYS A 64 -4.53 -6.59 1.86
C CYS A 64 -5.12 -6.20 0.51
N LEU A 65 -4.25 -5.98 -0.47
CA LEU A 65 -4.61 -5.84 -1.88
C LEU A 65 -4.32 -7.16 -2.60
N ALA A 66 -5.38 -7.82 -3.03
CA ALA A 66 -5.25 -9.00 -3.88
C ALA A 66 -5.23 -8.59 -5.35
N THR A 67 -4.31 -9.16 -6.13
CA THR A 67 -4.15 -8.93 -7.56
C THR A 67 -3.78 -10.24 -8.27
N ASP A 68 -3.63 -10.22 -9.58
CA ASP A 68 -3.14 -11.37 -10.33
C ASP A 68 -1.62 -11.55 -10.15
N ARG A 69 -1.12 -12.73 -10.51
CA ARG A 69 0.29 -13.08 -10.33
C ARG A 69 1.23 -12.17 -11.10
N GLN A 70 0.89 -11.79 -12.33
CA GLN A 70 1.76 -10.99 -13.19
C GLN A 70 1.93 -9.58 -12.62
N HIS A 71 0.83 -8.97 -12.18
CA HIS A 71 0.88 -7.66 -11.54
C HIS A 71 1.62 -7.71 -10.21
N TRP A 72 1.41 -8.76 -9.41
CA TRP A 72 2.13 -8.98 -8.16
C TRP A 72 3.66 -9.09 -8.37
N GLU A 73 4.12 -9.87 -9.34
CA GLU A 73 5.54 -10.00 -9.70
C GLU A 73 6.12 -8.65 -10.20
N SER A 74 5.32 -7.90 -10.95
CA SER A 74 5.69 -6.55 -11.41
C SER A 74 5.84 -5.56 -10.25
N ILE A 75 4.97 -5.64 -9.23
CA ILE A 75 5.10 -4.84 -8.02
C ILE A 75 6.37 -5.22 -7.26
N CYS A 76 6.67 -6.52 -7.09
CA CYS A 76 7.89 -6.98 -6.43
C CYS A 76 9.16 -6.42 -7.11
N THR A 77 9.17 -6.43 -8.44
CA THR A 77 10.27 -5.84 -9.23
C THR A 77 10.41 -4.34 -8.95
N ARG A 78 9.30 -3.59 -8.97
CA ARG A 78 9.32 -2.15 -8.70
C ARG A 78 9.72 -1.82 -7.26
N LEU A 79 9.32 -2.63 -6.27
CA LEU A 79 9.75 -2.49 -4.88
C LEU A 79 11.28 -2.57 -4.78
N ALA A 80 11.88 -3.61 -5.37
CA ALA A 80 13.32 -3.80 -5.39
C ALA A 80 14.05 -2.65 -6.11
N MET A 81 13.56 -2.22 -7.29
CA MET A 81 14.14 -1.11 -8.04
C MET A 81 14.10 0.23 -7.28
N ASN A 82 13.11 0.43 -6.41
CA ASN A 82 12.97 1.64 -5.60
C ASN A 82 13.62 1.49 -4.21
N GLY A 83 14.32 0.39 -3.94
CA GLY A 83 14.98 0.15 -2.65
C GLY A 83 14.03 0.02 -1.47
N ILE A 84 12.77 -0.36 -1.71
CA ILE A 84 11.76 -0.52 -0.66
C ILE A 84 11.91 -1.93 -0.08
N ALA A 85 12.22 -2.00 1.22
CA ALA A 85 12.38 -3.26 1.92
C ALA A 85 11.04 -3.98 2.14
N LEU A 86 11.08 -5.31 2.10
CA LEU A 86 9.97 -6.14 2.52
C LEU A 86 9.96 -6.25 4.05
N ASP A 87 8.79 -6.05 4.65
CA ASP A 87 8.52 -6.36 6.05
C ASP A 87 8.39 -7.87 6.26
N MET A 88 8.00 -8.60 5.21
CA MET A 88 7.91 -10.05 5.18
C MET A 88 8.13 -10.55 3.75
N GLU A 89 9.04 -11.52 3.62
CA GLU A 89 9.32 -12.25 2.39
C GLU A 89 8.11 -13.04 1.87
N PRO A 90 8.06 -13.38 0.56
CA PRO A 90 6.98 -14.14 -0.04
C PRO A 90 6.63 -15.41 0.76
N THR A 91 5.42 -15.44 1.32
CA THR A 91 4.95 -16.50 2.22
C THR A 91 3.51 -16.88 1.88
N LEU A 92 3.18 -18.18 1.96
CA LEU A 92 1.80 -18.65 1.82
C LEU A 92 0.99 -18.34 3.08
N LEU A 93 -0.03 -17.49 2.95
CA LEU A 93 -0.91 -17.08 4.03
C LEU A 93 -2.38 -17.34 3.67
N PHE A 94 -3.21 -17.55 4.69
CA PHE A 94 -4.64 -17.75 4.51
C PHE A 94 -5.36 -16.40 4.33
N GLY A 95 -6.46 -16.38 3.57
CA GLY A 95 -7.43 -15.28 3.60
C GLY A 95 -8.64 -15.56 2.72
N ALA A 96 -9.21 -14.51 2.13
CA ALA A 96 -10.57 -14.52 1.59
C ALA A 96 -10.87 -15.64 0.57
N ARG A 97 -9.86 -16.10 -0.19
CA ARG A 97 -10.01 -17.17 -1.21
C ARG A 97 -9.18 -18.42 -0.91
N GLY A 98 -8.82 -18.65 0.36
CA GLY A 98 -7.96 -19.76 0.77
C GLY A 98 -6.49 -19.34 0.91
N GLN A 99 -5.56 -20.23 0.56
CA GLN A 99 -4.12 -19.93 0.59
C GLN A 99 -3.73 -19.03 -0.59
N GLY A 100 -3.05 -17.94 -0.30
CA GLY A 100 -2.45 -17.05 -1.29
C GLY A 100 -0.99 -16.78 -0.98
N MET A 101 -0.22 -16.40 -2.00
CA MET A 101 1.16 -15.96 -1.81
C MET A 101 1.15 -14.46 -1.47
N SER A 102 1.77 -14.10 -0.35
CA SER A 102 1.74 -12.75 0.19
C SER A 102 3.13 -12.20 0.48
N ILE A 103 3.28 -10.90 0.31
CA ILE A 103 4.38 -10.09 0.89
C ILE A 103 3.78 -8.97 1.74
N TYR A 104 4.58 -8.47 2.67
CA TYR A 104 4.26 -7.23 3.39
C TYR A 104 5.31 -6.17 3.12
N VAL A 105 4.86 -4.94 2.96
CA VAL A 105 5.69 -3.74 2.81
C VAL A 105 5.12 -2.62 3.65
N ARG A 106 5.90 -1.56 3.84
CA ARG A 106 5.40 -0.30 4.40
C ARG A 106 5.25 0.73 3.31
N ASP A 107 4.16 1.48 3.39
CA ASP A 107 4.03 2.71 2.63
C ASP A 107 4.92 3.83 3.22
N PRO A 108 5.04 4.99 2.55
CA PRO A 108 5.91 6.08 3.02
C PRO A 108 5.57 6.60 4.42
N ASP A 109 4.32 6.45 4.87
CA ASP A 109 3.85 6.92 6.17
C ASP A 109 3.99 5.82 7.25
N GLY A 110 4.47 4.64 6.88
CA GLY A 110 4.77 3.51 7.76
C GLY A 110 3.63 2.50 7.91
N TYR A 111 2.50 2.70 7.21
CA TYR A 111 1.38 1.76 7.23
C TYR A 111 1.77 0.47 6.51
N ARG A 112 1.41 -0.65 7.13
CA ARG A 112 1.71 -1.96 6.58
C ARG A 112 0.67 -2.33 5.52
N VAL A 113 1.15 -2.69 4.34
CA VAL A 113 0.34 -3.11 3.19
C VAL A 113 0.69 -4.54 2.84
N GLU A 114 -0.31 -5.41 2.76
CA GLU A 114 -0.17 -6.76 2.23
C GLU A 114 -0.49 -6.78 0.74
N LEU A 115 0.37 -7.42 -0.05
CA LEU A 115 0.13 -7.67 -1.47
C LEU A 115 0.05 -9.17 -1.70
N ARG A 116 -1.05 -9.62 -2.31
CA ARG A 116 -1.35 -11.04 -2.45
C ARG A 116 -1.76 -11.41 -3.87
N TYR A 117 -1.40 -12.61 -4.30
CA TYR A 117 -2.12 -13.31 -5.37
C TYR A 117 -2.59 -14.69 -4.89
N TYR A 118 -3.66 -15.21 -5.51
CA TYR A 118 -4.14 -16.58 -5.29
C TYR A 118 -3.71 -17.46 -6.47
N PRO A 119 -2.98 -18.57 -6.23
CA PRO A 119 -2.55 -19.51 -7.27
C PRO A 119 -3.69 -20.19 -8.04
#